data_AF-A0A350WRR7-F1
#
_entry.id   AF-A0A350WRR7-F1
#
_cell.length_a   1.000
_cell.length_b   1.000
_cell.length_c   1.000
_cell.angle_alpha   90.00
_cell.angle_beta   90.00
_cell.angle_gamma   90.00
#
_symmetry.space_group_name_H-M   'P 1'
#
loop_
_entity.id
_entity.type
_entity.pdbx_description
1 polymer ?
#
loop_
_entity_poly.entity_id
_entity_poly.type
_entity_poly.pdbx_seq_one_letter_code
_entity_poly.pdbx_strand_id
1 'polypeptide(L)'
;MLRDAMQRDMTTARRVTLLQILWNERYLTRAQLIVRTEYQLGRNCFGTSAWEDTFYRDMRVVKHAFQATGHILEYSRDRKNKGYYLKGQPALSPEFRQMVKASAEEVDQRQINIYQRLSAADRFRQGCSISDTARKVVAYRIRQETPELTILEAHRLALQRAYAA
;
A
#
# COMPACT_ATOMS: atom_id res chain seq x y z
N MET A 1 -17.02 5.96 17.88
CA MET A 1 -16.73 4.82 18.79
C MET A 1 -15.54 3.96 18.34
N LEU A 2 -15.58 3.25 17.19
CA LEU A 2 -14.42 2.42 16.79
C LEU A 2 -13.18 3.25 16.42
N ARG A 3 -13.36 4.35 15.68
CA ARG A 3 -12.27 5.28 15.32
C ARG A 3 -11.63 5.94 16.55
N ASP A 4 -12.44 6.34 17.53
CA ASP A 4 -11.96 6.94 18.78
C ASP A 4 -11.18 5.93 19.63
N ALA A 5 -11.59 4.66 19.61
CA ALA A 5 -10.87 3.58 20.29
C ALA A 5 -9.52 3.27 19.62
N MET A 6 -9.45 3.28 18.28
CA MET A 6 -8.19 3.12 17.54
C MET A 6 -7.19 4.25 17.83
N GLN A 7 -7.66 5.47 18.06
CA GLN A 7 -6.79 6.60 18.40
C GLN A 7 -6.20 6.50 19.81
N ARG A 8 -6.85 5.75 20.72
CA ARG A 8 -6.47 5.68 22.14
C ARG A 8 -5.73 4.40 22.52
N ASP A 9 -5.99 3.31 21.81
CA ASP A 9 -5.38 2.01 22.09
C ASP A 9 -4.74 1.40 20.84
N MET A 10 -3.41 1.30 20.86
CA MET A 10 -2.62 0.69 19.80
C MET A 10 -2.99 -0.77 19.56
N THR A 11 -3.43 -1.51 20.58
CA THR A 11 -3.84 -2.91 20.42
C THR A 11 -5.11 -3.01 19.59
N THR A 12 -6.11 -2.19 19.92
CA THR A 12 -7.33 -2.07 19.11
C THR A 12 -7.01 -1.59 17.69
N ALA A 13 -6.12 -0.60 17.53
CA ALA A 13 -5.69 -0.12 16.21
C ALA A 13 -5.10 -1.26 15.36
N ARG A 14 -4.13 -2.01 15.90
CA ARG A 14 -3.51 -3.16 15.19
C ARG A 14 -4.53 -4.20 14.77
N ARG A 15 -5.46 -4.56 15.65
CA ARG A 15 -6.49 -5.57 15.38
C ARG A 15 -7.43 -5.11 14.28
N VAL A 16 -7.90 -3.86 14.33
CA VAL A 16 -8.77 -3.31 13.29
C VAL A 16 -8.04 -3.24 11.95
N THR A 17 -6.79 -2.77 11.93
CA THR A 17 -5.96 -2.74 10.71
C THR A 17 -5.76 -4.14 10.12
N LEU A 18 -5.40 -5.14 10.94
CA LEU A 18 -5.26 -6.52 10.47
C LEU A 18 -6.57 -7.07 9.90
N LEU A 19 -7.70 -6.76 10.53
CA LEU A 19 -9.02 -7.21 10.08
C LEU A 19 -9.39 -6.56 8.74
N GLN A 20 -9.15 -5.25 8.59
CA GLN A 20 -9.36 -4.53 7.33
C GLN A 20 -8.46 -5.06 6.20
N ILE A 21 -7.19 -5.31 6.48
CA ILE A 21 -6.26 -5.88 5.49
C ILE A 21 -6.75 -7.26 5.06
N LEU A 22 -7.07 -8.15 6.00
CA LEU A 22 -7.50 -9.52 5.71
C LEU A 22 -8.90 -9.63 5.11
N TRP A 23 -9.74 -8.60 5.28
CA TRP A 23 -11.03 -8.49 4.59
C TRP A 23 -10.86 -8.22 3.10
N ASN A 24 -9.84 -7.43 2.73
CA ASN A 24 -9.67 -6.94 1.36
C ASN A 24 -8.61 -7.71 0.55
N GLU A 25 -7.63 -8.28 1.24
CA GLU A 25 -6.47 -8.93 0.63
C GLU A 25 -6.36 -10.40 1.09
N ARG A 26 -5.74 -11.23 0.26
CA ARG A 26 -5.54 -12.67 0.52
C ARG A 26 -4.11 -13.09 0.30
N TYR A 27 -3.82 -14.28 0.81
CA TYR A 27 -2.53 -14.95 0.73
C TYR A 27 -1.42 -14.03 1.21
N LEU A 28 -1.69 -13.34 2.32
CA LEU A 28 -0.70 -12.50 2.98
C LEU A 28 0.05 -13.34 4.01
N THR A 29 1.36 -13.39 3.85
CA THR A 29 2.24 -13.98 4.86
C THR A 29 2.30 -13.10 6.11
N ARG A 30 2.77 -13.66 7.22
CA ARG A 30 3.00 -12.91 8.47
C ARG A 30 3.83 -11.64 8.25
N ALA A 31 4.95 -11.76 7.53
CA ALA A 31 5.82 -10.61 7.25
C ALA A 31 5.08 -9.51 6.46
N GLN A 32 4.29 -9.90 5.47
CA GLN A 32 3.48 -8.99 4.66
C GLN A 32 2.38 -8.28 5.47
N LEU A 33 1.76 -8.96 6.43
CA LEU A 33 0.78 -8.36 7.33
C LEU A 33 1.42 -7.36 8.27
N ILE A 34 2.60 -7.69 8.82
CA ILE A 34 3.35 -6.79 9.72
C ILE A 34 3.73 -5.51 9.00
N VAL A 35 4.38 -5.63 7.83
CA VAL A 35 4.84 -4.46 7.05
C VAL A 35 3.68 -3.53 6.71
N ARG A 36 2.53 -4.06 6.28
CA ARG A 36 1.35 -3.24 5.97
C ARG A 36 0.76 -2.58 7.20
N THR A 37 0.71 -3.30 8.32
CA THR A 37 0.19 -2.75 9.57
C THR A 37 1.10 -1.64 10.09
N GLU A 38 2.42 -1.82 10.02
CA GLU A 38 3.40 -0.79 10.35
C GLU A 38 3.38 0.41 9.41
N TYR A 39 3.09 0.19 8.13
CA TYR A 39 2.89 1.28 7.18
C TYR A 39 1.71 2.19 7.58
N GLN A 40 0.62 1.61 8.12
CA GLN A 40 -0.55 2.37 8.55
C GLN A 40 -0.42 2.97 9.95
N LEU A 41 0.20 2.25 10.89
CA LEU A 41 0.20 2.61 12.32
C LEU A 41 1.56 3.09 12.85
N GLY A 42 2.60 3.07 12.02
CA GLY A 42 3.97 3.37 12.40
C GLY A 42 4.82 2.12 12.66
N ARG A 43 6.13 2.27 12.48
CA ARG A 43 7.13 1.21 12.69
C ARG A 43 7.09 0.69 14.13
N ASN A 44 7.37 -0.60 14.31
CA ASN A 44 7.41 -1.27 15.61
C ASN A 44 6.07 -1.22 16.38
N CYS A 45 4.93 -1.06 15.72
CA CYS A 45 3.62 -1.05 16.40
C CYS A 45 3.32 -2.36 17.16
N PHE A 46 3.96 -3.48 16.78
CA PHE A 46 3.90 -4.77 17.48
C PHE A 46 4.90 -4.91 18.66
N GLY A 47 5.76 -3.90 18.87
CA GLY A 47 6.89 -3.95 19.80
C GLY A 47 8.18 -4.40 19.11
N THR A 48 9.33 -4.24 19.77
CA THR A 48 10.66 -4.56 19.22
C THR A 48 11.15 -5.96 19.59
N SER A 49 10.87 -6.43 20.81
CA SER A 49 11.41 -7.67 21.37
C SER A 49 10.39 -8.81 21.49
N ALA A 50 9.09 -8.52 21.59
CA ALA A 50 8.02 -9.51 21.76
C ALA A 50 6.96 -9.45 20.63
N TRP A 51 7.35 -9.00 19.45
CA TRP A 51 6.41 -8.75 18.35
C TRP A 51 5.69 -10.00 17.86
N GLU A 52 6.34 -11.17 17.89
CA GLU A 52 5.72 -12.43 17.46
C GLU A 52 4.52 -12.78 18.33
N ASP A 53 4.67 -12.73 19.65
CA ASP A 53 3.60 -13.00 20.60
C ASP A 53 2.46 -12.00 20.48
N THR A 54 2.78 -10.71 20.32
CA THR A 54 1.79 -9.65 20.07
C THR A 54 1.00 -9.95 18.80
N PHE A 55 1.68 -10.28 17.70
CA PHE A 55 1.04 -10.63 16.44
C PHE A 55 0.10 -11.83 16.58
N TYR A 56 0.54 -12.92 17.24
CA TYR A 56 -0.31 -14.11 17.41
C TYR A 56 -1.50 -13.88 18.34
N ARG A 57 -1.36 -13.04 19.37
CA ARG A 57 -2.48 -12.63 20.24
C ARG A 57 -3.51 -11.82 19.44
N ASP A 58 -3.05 -10.86 18.64
CA ASP A 58 -3.94 -10.04 17.81
C ASP A 58 -4.62 -10.87 16.72
N MET A 59 -3.89 -11.77 16.05
CA MET A 59 -4.45 -12.68 15.04
C MET A 59 -5.51 -13.64 15.61
N ARG A 60 -5.39 -14.08 16.87
CA ARG A 60 -6.44 -14.88 17.53
C ARG A 60 -7.75 -14.11 17.64
N VAL A 61 -7.68 -12.85 18.06
CA VAL A 61 -8.86 -11.98 18.17
C VAL A 61 -9.46 -11.70 16.79
N VAL A 62 -8.62 -11.41 15.80
CA VAL A 62 -9.06 -11.20 14.41
C VAL A 62 -9.76 -12.44 13.85
N LYS A 63 -9.20 -13.64 14.09
CA LYS A 63 -9.81 -14.90 13.68
C LYS A 63 -11.20 -15.11 14.32
N HIS A 64 -11.34 -14.82 15.61
CA HIS A 64 -12.63 -14.89 16.29
C HIS A 64 -13.63 -13.87 15.75
N ALA A 65 -13.19 -12.66 15.43
CA ALA A 65 -14.06 -11.64 14.84
C ALA A 65 -14.63 -12.08 13.48
N PHE A 66 -13.80 -12.68 12.61
CA PHE A 66 -14.28 -13.27 11.35
C PHE A 66 -15.25 -14.44 11.58
N GLN A 67 -14.96 -15.32 12.54
CA GLN A 67 -15.84 -16.44 12.87
C GLN A 67 -17.21 -15.97 13.37
N ALA A 68 -17.25 -14.90 14.15
CA ALA A 68 -18.49 -14.31 14.65
C ALA A 68 -19.40 -13.79 13.52
N THR A 69 -18.84 -13.48 12.35
CA THR A 69 -19.60 -13.06 11.16
C THR A 69 -19.71 -14.17 10.11
N GLY A 70 -19.45 -15.43 10.48
CA GLY A 70 -19.58 -16.58 9.58
C GLY A 70 -18.45 -16.76 8.56
N HIS A 71 -17.32 -16.07 8.73
CA HIS A 71 -16.15 -16.23 7.87
C HIS A 71 -15.06 -17.09 8.51
N ILE A 72 -14.33 -17.84 7.68
CA ILE A 72 -13.24 -18.71 8.13
C ILE A 72 -11.92 -18.18 7.57
N LEU A 73 -11.06 -17.71 8.46
CA LEU A 73 -9.68 -17.34 8.13
C LEU A 73 -8.77 -18.59 8.19
N GLU A 74 -8.18 -18.95 7.05
CA GLU A 74 -7.26 -20.08 6.88
C GLU A 74 -5.86 -19.58 6.47
N TYR A 75 -4.84 -20.43 6.63
CA TYR A 75 -3.49 -20.18 6.13
C TYR A 75 -3.12 -21.23 5.10
N SER A 76 -2.89 -20.81 3.86
CA SER A 76 -2.42 -21.69 2.79
C SER A 76 -0.90 -21.80 2.81
N ARG A 77 -0.40 -23.05 2.66
CA ARG A 77 1.02 -23.37 2.50
C ARG A 77 1.42 -23.66 1.05
N ASP A 78 0.48 -23.55 0.11
CA ASP A 78 0.75 -23.72 -1.32
C ASP A 78 1.76 -22.67 -1.81
N ARG A 79 2.68 -23.07 -2.71
CA ARG A 79 3.70 -22.19 -3.28
C ARG A 79 3.10 -21.04 -4.09
N LYS A 80 2.00 -21.27 -4.80
CA LYS A 80 1.37 -20.22 -5.63
C LYS A 80 0.53 -19.25 -4.78
N ASN A 81 -0.09 -19.74 -3.71
CA ASN A 81 -1.02 -18.99 -2.88
C ASN A 81 -0.65 -19.09 -1.40
N LYS A 82 0.56 -18.67 -1.01
CA LYS A 82 1.04 -18.81 0.37
C LYS A 82 0.56 -17.66 1.24
N GLY A 83 -0.15 -17.94 2.34
CA GLY A 83 -0.53 -16.92 3.33
C GLY A 83 -1.97 -17.04 3.84
N TYR A 84 -2.38 -16.06 4.64
CA TYR A 84 -3.71 -15.97 5.24
C TYR A 84 -4.77 -15.56 4.21
N TYR A 85 -5.94 -16.19 4.24
CA TYR A 85 -7.08 -15.86 3.37
C TYR A 85 -8.43 -16.22 4.00
N LEU A 86 -9.49 -15.51 3.59
CA LEU A 86 -10.87 -15.84 3.98
C LEU A 86 -11.48 -16.87 3.02
N LYS A 87 -11.77 -18.07 3.53
CA LYS A 87 -12.38 -19.15 2.74
C LYS A 87 -13.69 -18.70 2.09
N GLY A 88 -13.88 -19.07 0.82
CA GLY A 88 -15.11 -18.76 0.06
C GLY A 88 -15.18 -17.36 -0.54
N GLN A 89 -14.31 -16.42 -0.15
CA GLN A 89 -14.25 -15.12 -0.83
C GLN A 89 -13.39 -15.15 -2.11
N PRO A 90 -13.62 -14.25 -3.09
CA PRO A 90 -12.75 -14.07 -4.24
C PRO A 90 -11.41 -13.40 -3.86
N ALA A 91 -10.43 -13.49 -4.76
CA ALA A 91 -9.05 -13.00 -4.54
C ALA A 91 -8.93 -11.51 -4.20
N LEU A 92 -9.83 -10.72 -4.79
CA LEU A 92 -9.99 -9.29 -4.60
C LEU A 92 -11.50 -9.04 -4.49
N SER A 93 -11.91 -8.08 -3.67
CA SER A 93 -13.32 -7.71 -3.60
C SER A 93 -13.80 -7.19 -4.97
N PRO A 94 -15.09 -7.36 -5.30
CA PRO A 94 -15.67 -6.81 -6.53
C PRO A 94 -15.40 -5.30 -6.68
N GLU A 95 -15.49 -4.56 -5.59
CA GLU A 95 -15.27 -3.11 -5.54
C GLU A 95 -13.82 -2.76 -5.84
N PHE A 96 -12.85 -3.51 -5.29
CA PHE A 96 -11.44 -3.29 -5.57
C PHE A 96 -11.08 -3.65 -7.01
N ARG A 97 -11.67 -4.73 -7.56
CA ARG A 97 -11.53 -5.05 -9.00
C ARG A 97 -12.09 -3.94 -9.87
N GLN A 98 -13.23 -3.39 -9.50
CA GLN A 98 -13.87 -2.31 -10.23
C GLN A 98 -13.08 -1.01 -10.15
N MET A 99 -12.49 -0.70 -8.99
CA MET A 99 -11.61 0.45 -8.80
C MET A 99 -10.33 0.33 -9.64
N VAL A 100 -9.66 -0.82 -9.61
CA VAL A 100 -8.49 -1.08 -10.47
C VAL A 100 -8.86 -0.99 -11.95
N LYS A 101 -10.03 -1.50 -12.32
CA LYS A 101 -10.53 -1.42 -13.70
C LYS A 101 -10.82 0.03 -14.11
N ALA A 102 -11.48 0.81 -13.26
CA ALA A 102 -11.76 2.23 -13.51
C ALA A 102 -10.47 3.06 -13.60
N SER A 103 -9.49 2.83 -12.72
CA SER A 103 -8.16 3.46 -12.81
C SER A 103 -7.38 3.03 -14.04
N ALA A 104 -7.61 1.82 -14.55
CA ALA A 104 -7.04 1.37 -15.82
C ALA A 104 -7.80 1.93 -17.03
N GLU A 105 -9.10 2.23 -16.91
CA GLU A 105 -9.91 2.88 -17.94
C GLU A 105 -9.54 4.36 -18.14
N GLU A 106 -8.98 5.03 -17.11
CA GLU A 106 -8.36 6.36 -17.25
C GLU A 106 -7.05 6.33 -18.05
N VAL A 107 -6.42 5.16 -18.21
CA VAL A 107 -5.21 4.97 -19.01
C VAL A 107 -5.61 4.42 -20.37
N ASP A 108 -5.29 5.14 -21.45
CA ASP A 108 -5.55 4.67 -22.82
C ASP A 108 -5.04 3.22 -22.99
N GLN A 109 -5.93 2.29 -23.36
CA GLN A 109 -5.61 0.88 -23.56
C GLN A 109 -4.43 0.68 -24.52
N ARG A 110 -4.19 1.62 -25.45
CA ARG A 110 -3.00 1.64 -26.30
C ARG A 110 -1.71 1.83 -25.48
N GLN A 111 -1.71 2.70 -24.48
CA GLN A 111 -0.56 2.89 -23.58
C GLN A 111 -0.30 1.65 -22.72
N ILE A 112 -1.34 0.97 -22.25
CA ILE A 112 -1.21 -0.31 -21.53
C ILE A 112 -0.57 -1.37 -22.43
N ASN A 113 -1.07 -1.49 -23.67
CA ASN A 113 -0.55 -2.46 -24.63
C ASN A 113 0.90 -2.15 -25.04
N ILE A 114 1.27 -0.87 -25.16
CA ILE A 114 2.66 -0.45 -25.39
C ILE A 114 3.52 -0.83 -24.18
N TYR A 115 3.10 -0.49 -22.97
CA TYR A 115 3.84 -0.76 -21.73
C TYR A 115 4.10 -2.26 -21.51
N GLN A 116 3.11 -3.10 -21.81
CA GLN A 116 3.24 -4.57 -21.72
C GLN A 116 4.31 -5.12 -22.68
N ARG A 117 4.49 -4.49 -23.85
CA ARG A 117 5.50 -4.88 -24.85
C ARG A 117 6.90 -4.37 -24.56
N LEU A 118 7.06 -3.44 -23.61
CA LEU A 118 8.37 -2.91 -23.22
C LEU A 118 9.19 -3.95 -22.45
N SER A 119 10.50 -4.00 -22.74
CA SER A 119 11.46 -4.75 -21.93
C SER A 119 11.64 -4.10 -20.55
N ALA A 120 12.26 -4.82 -19.60
CA ALA A 120 12.57 -4.26 -18.29
C ALA A 120 13.44 -2.98 -18.40
N ALA A 121 14.41 -2.96 -19.32
CA ALA A 121 15.26 -1.79 -19.56
C ALA A 121 14.47 -0.59 -20.12
N ASP A 122 13.51 -0.85 -21.00
CA ASP A 122 12.66 0.21 -21.57
C ASP A 122 11.70 0.79 -20.54
N ARG A 123 11.12 -0.06 -19.69
CA ARG A 123 10.28 0.39 -18.57
C ARG A 123 11.07 1.22 -17.57
N PHE A 124 12.30 0.83 -17.27
CA PHE A 124 13.20 1.62 -16.42
C PHE A 124 13.49 3.00 -17.03
N ARG A 125 13.89 3.05 -18.32
CA ARG A 125 14.12 4.31 -19.03
C ARG A 125 12.88 5.20 -19.07
N GLN A 126 11.71 4.61 -19.30
CA GLN A 126 10.45 5.33 -19.28
C GLN A 126 10.16 5.90 -17.89
N GLY A 127 10.38 5.13 -16.81
CA GLY A 127 10.24 5.60 -15.43
C GLY A 127 11.17 6.77 -15.10
N CYS A 128 12.43 6.71 -15.53
CA CYS A 128 13.37 7.83 -15.39
C CYS A 128 12.89 9.08 -16.14
N SER A 129 12.45 8.92 -17.39
CA SER A 129 11.95 10.03 -18.22
C SER A 129 10.70 10.71 -17.64
N ILE A 130 9.76 9.92 -17.11
CA ILE A 130 8.57 10.44 -16.42
C ILE A 130 8.99 11.22 -15.17
N SER A 131 9.90 10.66 -14.36
CA SER A 131 10.40 11.30 -13.15
C SER A 131 11.11 12.63 -13.44
N ASP A 132 11.93 12.67 -14.49
CA ASP A 132 12.63 13.88 -14.92
C ASP A 132 11.66 14.94 -15.45
N THR A 133 10.65 14.52 -16.20
CA THR A 133 9.58 15.42 -16.68
C THR A 133 8.80 16.02 -15.52
N ALA A 134 8.38 15.20 -14.56
CA ALA A 134 7.68 15.66 -13.36
C ALA A 134 8.53 16.68 -12.58
N ARG A 135 9.82 16.40 -12.41
CA ARG A 135 10.76 17.32 -11.75
C ARG A 135 10.89 18.65 -12.50
N LYS A 136 10.94 18.64 -13.83
CA LYS A 136 10.96 19.86 -14.67
C LYS A 136 9.69 20.68 -14.51
N VAL A 137 8.52 20.05 -14.46
CA VAL A 137 7.24 20.74 -14.26
C VAL A 137 7.20 21.43 -12.88
N VAL A 138 7.65 20.75 -11.83
CA VAL A 138 7.73 21.35 -10.48
C VAL A 138 8.71 22.51 -10.45
N ALA A 139 9.91 22.35 -11.03
CA ALA A 139 10.90 23.42 -11.12
C ALA A 139 10.36 24.63 -11.89
N TYR A 140 9.64 24.39 -12.99
CA TYR A 140 8.99 25.43 -13.77
C TYR A 140 7.96 26.22 -12.94
N ARG A 141 7.10 25.51 -12.19
CA ARG A 141 6.10 26.16 -11.31
C ARG A 141 6.75 26.97 -10.20
N ILE A 142 7.82 26.47 -9.58
CA ILE A 142 8.60 27.21 -8.56
C ILE A 142 9.14 28.53 -9.14
N ARG A 143 9.60 28.54 -10.40
CA ARG A 143 10.05 29.78 -11.05
C ARG A 143 8.92 30.74 -11.40
N GLN A 144 7.72 30.24 -11.68
CA GLN A 144 6.56 31.12 -11.84
C GLN A 144 6.19 31.80 -10.52
N GLU A 145 6.30 31.08 -9.40
CA GLU A 145 6.02 31.60 -8.05
C GLU A 145 7.16 32.49 -7.52
N THR A 146 8.40 32.29 -7.98
CA THR A 146 9.57 33.06 -7.56
C THR A 146 10.51 33.29 -8.75
N PRO A 147 10.25 34.34 -9.57
CA PRO A 147 10.95 34.58 -10.83
C PRO A 147 12.45 34.88 -10.68
N GLU A 148 12.87 35.35 -9.49
CA GLU A 148 14.26 35.63 -9.13
C GLU A 148 15.15 34.37 -9.22
N LEU A 149 14.57 33.18 -9.10
CA LEU A 149 15.31 31.93 -9.05
C LEU A 149 15.86 31.53 -10.43
N THR A 150 17.13 31.14 -10.44
CA THR A 150 17.74 30.51 -11.60
C THR A 150 17.13 29.12 -11.85
N ILE A 151 17.28 28.62 -13.08
CA ILE A 151 16.82 27.27 -13.47
C ILE A 151 17.40 26.21 -12.52
N LEU A 152 18.69 26.31 -12.22
CA LEU A 152 19.39 25.34 -11.38
C LEU A 152 18.85 25.32 -9.94
N GLU A 153 18.58 26.49 -9.37
CA GLU A 153 18.04 26.62 -8.01
C GLU A 153 16.61 26.08 -7.91
N ALA A 154 15.77 26.38 -8.90
CA ALA A 154 14.41 25.84 -8.94
C ALA A 154 14.41 24.31 -9.08
N HIS A 155 15.33 23.74 -9.87
CA HIS A 155 15.52 22.30 -9.96
C HIS A 155 15.99 21.68 -8.64
N ARG A 156 16.88 22.36 -7.91
CA ARG A 156 17.36 21.92 -6.60
C ARG A 156 16.25 21.94 -5.55
N LEU A 157 15.42 22.98 -5.55
CA LEU A 157 14.25 23.10 -4.67
C LEU A 157 13.18 22.05 -5.02
N ALA A 158 12.95 21.78 -6.31
CA ALA A 158 12.03 20.72 -6.74
C ALA A 158 12.48 19.35 -6.23
N LEU A 159 13.78 19.05 -6.26
CA LEU A 159 14.36 17.84 -5.66
C LEU A 159 14.13 17.80 -4.14
N GLN A 160 14.42 18.88 -3.43
CA GLN A 160 14.24 18.94 -1.98
C GLN A 160 12.78 18.69 -1.59
N ARG A 161 11.82 19.30 -2.29
CA ARG A 161 10.38 19.08 -2.04
C ARG A 161 9.96 17.62 -2.29
N ALA A 162 10.51 16.97 -3.31
CA ALA A 162 10.15 15.58 -3.65
C ALA A 162 10.67 14.54 -2.65
N TYR A 163 11.73 14.85 -1.89
CA TYR A 163 12.34 13.93 -0.92
C TYR A 163 12.12 14.34 0.55
N ALA A 164 11.40 15.43 0.80
CA ALA A 164 11.05 15.91 2.14
C ALA A 164 9.62 15.51 2.58
N ALA A 165 8.85 14.85 1.72
CA ALA A 165 7.53 14.29 2.00
C ALA A 165 7.62 12.77 2.25
#